data_AF-R6MZI8-F1
#
_entry.id   AF-R6MZI8-F1
#
_cell.length_a   1.000
_cell.length_b   1.000
_cell.length_c   1.000
_cell.angle_alpha   90.00
_cell.angle_beta   90.00
_cell.angle_gamma   90.00
#
_symmetry.space_group_name_H-M   'P 1'
#
loop_
_entity.id
_entity.type
_entity.pdbx_description
1 polymer ?
#
loop_
_entity_poly.entity_id
_entity_poly.type
_entity_poly.pdbx_seq_one_letter_code
_entity_poly.pdbx_strand_id
1 'polypeptide(L)'
;METKKRYPSRLQIRFLWLLVTLFATTFVYAQNSNDSIVVDTLASGEPVYDWRKVDQKPEFPGGEEALLTDYLCAYYYDPRVYICEQGLKRNRVIISLVIDKEGNVKKPKIIRDLDPWFDLTALSLVNFLPRWKPGLLNGKAVATKYVVLVRFREIYPKANDIASVMECLLDLCNTSSWDNVWIDIEGKKSDSHFLETIDPNNLEYFLVLKNTASVAQLTSDPKYKAVLLITLKKSK
;
A
#
# COMPACT_ATOMS: atom_id res chain seq x y z
N MET A 1 64.81 21.01 -18.82
CA MET A 1 64.83 20.48 -20.19
C MET A 1 63.73 19.42 -20.26
N GLU A 2 62.52 19.80 -20.71
CA GLU A 2 61.40 18.86 -20.85
C GLU A 2 60.86 18.94 -22.28
N THR A 3 60.99 17.86 -23.04
CA THR A 3 60.51 17.74 -24.41
C THR A 3 59.05 17.31 -24.40
N LYS A 4 58.13 18.26 -24.66
CA LYS A 4 56.70 17.96 -24.85
C LYS A 4 56.53 17.04 -26.07
N LYS A 5 56.21 15.76 -25.84
CA LYS A 5 55.84 14.80 -26.90
C LYS A 5 54.62 15.32 -27.66
N ARG A 6 54.83 15.79 -28.89
CA ARG A 6 53.77 16.30 -29.77
C ARG A 6 53.17 15.11 -30.54
N TYR A 7 51.99 14.66 -30.12
CA TYR A 7 51.28 13.56 -30.79
C TYR A 7 50.78 14.00 -32.18
N PRO A 8 50.88 13.14 -33.22
CA PRO A 8 50.47 13.49 -34.58
C PRO A 8 48.96 13.74 -34.68
N SER A 9 48.57 14.85 -35.30
CA SER A 9 47.17 15.36 -35.38
C SER A 9 46.17 14.35 -35.96
N ARG A 10 46.60 13.50 -36.90
CA ARG A 10 45.76 12.43 -37.46
C ARG A 10 45.38 11.36 -36.44
N LEU A 11 46.22 11.11 -35.43
CA LEU A 11 45.93 10.16 -34.36
C LEU A 11 44.91 10.74 -33.39
N GLN A 12 45.02 12.05 -33.07
CA GLN A 12 44.06 12.74 -32.20
C GLN A 12 42.64 12.79 -32.80
N ILE A 13 42.53 13.01 -34.12
CA ILE A 13 41.22 13.02 -34.80
C ILE A 13 40.58 11.62 -34.79
N ARG A 14 41.36 10.55 -34.96
CA ARG A 14 40.84 9.16 -34.91
C ARG A 14 40.32 8.78 -33.53
N PHE A 15 41.03 9.18 -32.45
CA PHE A 15 40.55 8.98 -31.09
C PHE A 15 39.30 9.82 -30.78
N LEU A 16 39.19 11.03 -31.34
CA LEU A 16 38.00 11.87 -31.21
C LEU A 16 36.78 11.24 -31.88
N TRP A 17 36.92 10.67 -33.08
CA TRP A 17 35.82 9.93 -33.74
C TRP A 17 35.41 8.67 -32.99
N LEU A 18 36.37 7.94 -32.40
CA LEU A 18 36.07 6.79 -31.53
C LEU A 18 35.32 7.21 -30.26
N LEU A 19 35.70 8.32 -29.64
CA LEU A 19 34.97 8.87 -28.48
C LEU A 19 33.57 9.35 -28.85
N VAL A 20 33.40 10.04 -29.99
CA VAL A 20 32.09 10.50 -30.47
C VAL A 20 31.17 9.33 -30.81
N THR A 21 31.68 8.26 -31.43
CA THR A 21 30.88 7.06 -31.74
C THR A 21 30.55 6.25 -30.48
N LEU A 22 31.47 6.14 -29.53
CA LEU A 22 31.20 5.53 -28.23
C LEU A 22 30.14 6.33 -27.45
N PHE A 23 30.20 7.66 -27.49
CA PHE A 23 29.21 8.52 -26.83
C PHE A 23 27.85 8.50 -27.54
N ALA A 24 27.83 8.43 -28.87
CA ALA A 24 26.59 8.32 -29.64
C ALA A 24 25.89 6.98 -29.40
N THR A 25 26.64 5.88 -29.33
CA THR A 25 26.08 4.55 -29.05
C THR A 25 25.55 4.42 -27.63
N THR A 26 26.24 4.98 -26.63
CA THR A 26 25.71 5.02 -25.26
C THR A 26 24.52 5.97 -25.11
N PHE A 27 24.48 7.09 -25.82
CA PHE A 27 23.33 7.99 -25.84
C PHE A 27 22.10 7.34 -26.48
N VAL A 28 22.27 6.65 -27.62
CA VAL A 28 21.19 5.88 -28.27
C VAL A 28 20.71 4.72 -27.38
N TYR A 29 21.62 4.02 -26.70
CA TYR A 29 21.24 2.97 -25.75
C TYR A 29 20.51 3.52 -24.51
N ALA A 30 20.94 4.68 -23.99
CA ALA A 30 20.27 5.35 -22.87
C ALA A 30 18.87 5.87 -23.24
N GLN A 31 18.62 6.22 -24.50
CA GLN A 31 17.29 6.58 -25.00
C GLN A 31 16.35 5.35 -25.13
N ASN A 32 16.89 4.14 -25.15
CA ASN A 32 16.13 2.91 -25.41
C ASN A 32 15.54 2.26 -24.14
N SER A 33 15.38 3.02 -23.05
CA SER A 33 14.67 2.55 -21.86
C SER A 33 13.17 2.46 -22.16
N ASN A 34 12.69 1.27 -22.54
CA ASN A 34 11.28 0.88 -22.75
C ASN A 34 10.23 1.95 -22.39
N ASP A 35 9.97 2.87 -23.32
CA ASP A 35 9.02 3.97 -23.13
C ASP A 35 7.56 3.56 -23.44
N SER A 36 7.27 2.26 -23.43
CA SER A 36 5.93 1.74 -23.64
C SER A 36 4.98 2.31 -22.58
N ILE A 37 3.80 2.74 -23.03
CA ILE A 37 2.68 3.12 -22.15
C ILE A 37 2.00 1.88 -21.54
N VAL A 38 2.05 0.76 -22.26
CA VAL A 38 1.50 -0.53 -21.84
C VAL A 38 2.57 -1.31 -21.09
N VAL A 39 2.25 -1.77 -19.89
CA VAL A 39 3.19 -2.42 -18.95
C VAL A 39 2.83 -3.87 -18.62
N ASP A 40 1.60 -4.31 -18.91
CA ASP A 40 1.11 -5.68 -18.70
C ASP A 40 -0.16 -5.90 -19.55
N THR A 41 -0.74 -7.10 -19.51
CA THR A 41 -2.01 -7.46 -20.17
C THR A 41 -2.85 -8.33 -19.24
N LEU A 42 -4.13 -7.98 -19.05
CA LEU A 42 -5.07 -8.79 -18.25
C LEU A 42 -5.37 -10.13 -18.92
N ALA A 43 -5.91 -11.09 -18.16
CA ALA A 43 -6.32 -12.39 -18.71
C ALA A 43 -7.41 -12.26 -19.80
N SER A 44 -8.18 -11.17 -19.77
CA SER A 44 -9.14 -10.77 -20.81
C SER A 44 -8.49 -10.35 -22.14
N GLY A 45 -7.17 -10.16 -22.17
CA GLY A 45 -6.43 -9.58 -23.30
C GLY A 45 -6.36 -8.05 -23.28
N GLU A 46 -6.95 -7.40 -22.27
CA GLU A 46 -6.94 -5.93 -22.17
C GLU A 46 -5.57 -5.39 -21.73
N PRO A 47 -5.05 -4.33 -22.37
CA PRO A 47 -3.77 -3.73 -22.01
C PRO A 47 -3.84 -3.03 -20.65
N VAL A 48 -2.77 -3.15 -19.87
CA VAL A 48 -2.59 -2.45 -18.59
C VAL A 48 -1.60 -1.31 -18.82
N TYR A 49 -1.99 -0.10 -18.43
CA TYR A 49 -1.23 1.12 -18.64
C TYR A 49 -0.44 1.54 -17.38
N ASP A 50 0.70 2.21 -17.57
CA ASP A 50 1.43 2.86 -16.48
C ASP A 50 0.65 4.06 -15.95
N TRP A 51 0.37 4.11 -14.64
CA TRP A 51 -0.31 5.23 -13.98
C TRP A 51 0.36 6.60 -14.19
N ARG A 52 1.64 6.64 -14.56
CA ARG A 52 2.38 7.89 -14.82
C ARG A 52 2.07 8.47 -16.20
N LYS A 53 1.47 7.68 -17.09
CA LYS A 53 1.29 8.02 -18.51
C LYS A 53 -0.18 8.08 -18.93
N VAL A 54 -1.11 7.93 -17.99
CA VAL A 54 -2.56 8.13 -18.22
C VAL A 54 -2.94 9.58 -17.95
N ASP A 55 -4.02 10.06 -18.58
CA ASP A 55 -4.50 11.44 -18.42
C ASP A 55 -5.05 11.68 -17.01
N GLN A 56 -5.75 10.68 -16.47
CA GLN A 56 -6.25 10.69 -15.11
C GLN A 56 -5.89 9.38 -14.41
N LYS A 57 -5.34 9.51 -13.20
CA LYS A 57 -4.98 8.35 -12.37
C LYS A 57 -6.21 7.72 -11.75
N PRO A 58 -6.17 6.43 -11.42
CA PRO A 58 -7.17 5.83 -10.56
C PRO A 58 -7.30 6.59 -9.23
N GLU A 59 -8.55 6.77 -8.78
CA GLU A 59 -8.86 7.53 -7.56
C GLU A 59 -9.58 6.62 -6.55
N PHE A 60 -9.06 6.53 -5.33
CA PHE A 60 -9.70 5.80 -4.25
C PHE A 60 -10.92 6.58 -3.72
N PRO A 61 -12.03 5.93 -3.36
CA PRO A 61 -13.15 6.61 -2.72
C PRO A 61 -12.74 7.22 -1.37
N GLY A 62 -12.92 8.53 -1.22
CA GLY A 62 -12.41 9.27 -0.06
C GLY A 62 -10.99 9.82 -0.24
N GLY A 63 -10.37 9.59 -1.40
CA GLY A 63 -9.06 10.12 -1.76
C GLY A 63 -7.88 9.34 -1.19
N GLU A 64 -6.68 9.84 -1.44
CA GLU A 64 -5.43 9.20 -1.03
C GLU A 64 -5.27 9.15 0.50
N GLU A 65 -5.81 10.13 1.22
CA GLU A 65 -5.77 10.16 2.68
C GLU A 65 -6.53 8.96 3.26
N ALA A 66 -7.80 8.77 2.87
CA ALA A 66 -8.61 7.63 3.32
C ALA A 66 -7.94 6.28 3.01
N LEU A 67 -7.34 6.16 1.82
CA LEU A 67 -6.58 4.97 1.45
C LEU A 67 -5.41 4.71 2.42
N LEU A 68 -4.59 5.73 2.67
CA LEU A 68 -3.34 5.61 3.42
C LEU A 68 -3.51 5.49 4.93
N THR A 69 -4.52 6.15 5.51
CA THR A 69 -4.73 6.19 6.96
C THR A 69 -5.63 5.07 7.47
N ASP A 70 -6.59 4.64 6.65
CA ASP A 70 -7.65 3.73 7.10
C ASP A 70 -7.43 2.32 6.53
N TYR A 71 -7.36 2.18 5.20
CA TYR A 71 -7.35 0.87 4.55
C TYR A 71 -5.96 0.23 4.40
N LEU A 72 -4.91 1.05 4.28
CA LEU A 72 -3.53 0.57 4.13
C LEU A 72 -2.72 0.70 5.43
N CYS A 73 -3.36 0.93 6.57
CA CYS A 73 -2.71 1.02 7.87
C CYS A 73 -3.32 -0.01 8.83
N ALA A 74 -2.73 -1.21 8.85
CA ALA A 74 -3.15 -2.27 9.76
C ALA A 74 -2.42 -2.17 11.09
N TYR A 75 -3.17 -2.34 12.17
CA TYR A 75 -2.65 -2.45 13.52
C TYR A 75 -2.60 -3.92 13.92
N TYR A 76 -1.64 -4.34 14.74
CA TYR A 76 -1.59 -5.70 15.26
C TYR A 76 -1.04 -5.70 16.68
N TYR A 77 -1.31 -6.79 17.39
CA TYR A 77 -0.85 -7.01 18.75
C TYR A 77 -0.01 -8.28 18.79
N ASP A 78 1.26 -8.18 19.21
CA ASP A 78 2.09 -9.34 19.54
C ASP A 78 2.42 -9.35 21.04
N PRO A 79 1.91 -10.32 21.82
CA PRO A 79 2.18 -10.42 23.26
C PRO A 79 3.63 -10.80 23.58
N ARG A 80 4.42 -11.23 22.58
CA ARG A 80 5.78 -11.79 22.78
C ARG A 80 6.91 -10.77 22.62
N VAL A 81 6.62 -9.55 22.16
CA VAL A 81 7.66 -8.60 21.77
C VAL A 81 7.85 -7.50 22.83
N TYR A 82 9.08 -7.43 23.34
CA TYR A 82 9.62 -6.30 24.08
C TYR A 82 10.03 -5.18 23.12
N ILE A 83 9.69 -3.95 23.50
CA ILE A 83 10.04 -2.67 22.87
C ILE A 83 11.40 -2.76 22.16
N CYS A 84 11.37 -2.80 20.82
CA CYS A 84 12.58 -2.64 20.02
C CYS A 84 12.45 -1.32 19.25
N GLU A 85 12.84 -0.22 19.89
CA GLU A 85 12.89 1.14 19.32
C GLU A 85 13.68 1.23 17.99
N GLN A 86 14.47 0.20 17.66
CA GLN A 86 15.30 0.13 16.45
C GLN A 86 14.57 -0.45 15.22
N GLY A 87 13.38 -1.06 15.37
CA GLY A 87 12.71 -1.84 14.31
C GLY A 87 11.74 -1.08 13.38
N LEU A 88 11.34 0.14 13.75
CA LEU A 88 10.29 0.95 13.09
C LEU A 88 10.51 1.23 11.58
N LYS A 89 11.70 0.96 11.03
CA LYS A 89 12.07 1.36 9.66
C LYS A 89 11.60 0.40 8.56
N ARG A 90 11.03 -0.78 8.87
CA ARG A 90 10.67 -1.79 7.86
C ARG A 90 9.26 -2.41 7.94
N ASN A 91 8.28 -1.83 8.64
CA ASN A 91 6.94 -2.44 8.74
C ASN A 91 6.01 -2.13 7.55
N ARG A 92 6.46 -2.37 6.32
CA ARG A 92 5.64 -2.07 5.13
C ARG A 92 5.87 -3.02 3.96
N VAL A 93 4.78 -3.61 3.49
CA VAL A 93 4.71 -4.42 2.27
C VAL A 93 4.35 -3.50 1.11
N ILE A 94 5.10 -3.60 0.00
CA ILE A 94 4.77 -2.83 -1.20
C ILE A 94 4.11 -3.77 -2.21
N ILE A 95 2.91 -3.39 -2.65
CA ILE A 95 2.09 -4.19 -3.55
C ILE A 95 1.86 -3.39 -4.84
N SER A 96 2.15 -4.03 -5.96
CA SER A 96 1.65 -3.60 -7.26
C SER A 96 0.28 -4.24 -7.49
N LEU A 97 -0.68 -3.47 -7.97
CA LEU A 97 -2.01 -3.93 -8.33
C LEU A 97 -2.46 -3.28 -9.63
N VAL A 98 -3.57 -3.73 -10.19
CA VAL A 98 -4.21 -3.15 -11.36
C VAL A 98 -5.61 -2.71 -10.98
N ILE A 99 -5.95 -1.46 -11.27
CA ILE A 99 -7.33 -0.99 -11.20
C ILE A 99 -7.93 -1.19 -12.60
N ASP A 100 -8.92 -2.07 -12.73
CA ASP A 100 -9.59 -2.30 -14.02
C ASP A 100 -10.50 -1.12 -14.41
N LYS A 101 -11.09 -1.18 -15.60
CA LYS A 101 -11.95 -0.10 -16.13
C LYS A 101 -13.27 0.03 -15.34
N GLU A 102 -13.65 -0.99 -14.58
CA GLU A 102 -14.78 -0.99 -13.64
C GLU A 102 -14.38 -0.52 -12.22
N GLY A 103 -13.10 -0.23 -11.99
CA GLY A 103 -12.60 0.23 -10.70
C GLY A 103 -12.28 -0.88 -9.69
N ASN A 104 -12.29 -2.15 -10.08
CA ASN A 104 -11.94 -3.25 -9.18
C ASN A 104 -10.42 -3.46 -9.15
N VAL A 105 -9.94 -3.90 -7.98
CA VAL A 105 -8.54 -4.32 -7.81
C VAL A 105 -8.34 -5.70 -8.45
N LYS A 106 -7.29 -5.83 -9.26
CA LYS A 106 -6.86 -7.06 -9.94
C LYS A 106 -5.35 -7.26 -9.79
N LYS A 107 -4.91 -8.51 -9.96
CA LYS A 107 -3.50 -8.93 -9.97
C LYS A 107 -2.64 -8.29 -8.85
N PRO A 108 -3.05 -8.37 -7.56
CA PRO A 108 -2.16 -7.91 -6.49
C PRO A 108 -0.88 -8.75 -6.49
N LYS A 109 0.26 -8.08 -6.49
CA LYS A 109 1.58 -8.69 -6.50
C LYS A 109 2.49 -7.95 -5.54
N ILE A 110 3.09 -8.69 -4.61
CA ILE A 110 4.13 -8.15 -3.73
C ILE A 110 5.36 -7.84 -4.58
N ILE A 111 5.79 -6.57 -4.53
CA ILE A 111 7.03 -6.11 -5.15
C ILE A 111 8.13 -5.86 -4.13
N ARG A 112 7.76 -5.73 -2.86
CA ARG A 112 8.68 -5.78 -1.73
C ARG A 112 7.99 -6.40 -0.53
N ASP A 113 8.50 -7.55 -0.15
CA ASP A 113 8.12 -8.40 0.97
C ASP A 113 8.62 -7.85 2.31
N LEU A 114 8.03 -8.37 3.39
CA LEU A 114 8.45 -8.11 4.76
C LEU A 114 8.65 -9.41 5.54
N ASP A 115 7.57 -10.19 5.66
CA ASP A 115 7.51 -11.50 6.33
C ASP A 115 6.27 -12.23 5.79
N PRO A 116 6.29 -13.57 5.66
CA PRO A 116 5.15 -14.32 5.15
C PRO A 116 3.81 -13.99 5.79
N TRP A 117 3.75 -13.71 7.10
CA TRP A 117 2.49 -13.34 7.75
C TRP A 117 2.01 -11.96 7.31
N PHE A 118 2.88 -10.93 7.36
CA PHE A 118 2.53 -9.57 6.92
C PHE A 118 2.18 -9.53 5.43
N ASP A 119 2.87 -10.32 4.61
CA ASP A 119 2.68 -10.41 3.17
C ASP A 119 1.30 -10.96 2.81
N LEU A 120 0.89 -12.06 3.46
CA LEU A 120 -0.44 -12.66 3.28
C LEU A 120 -1.54 -11.71 3.74
N THR A 121 -1.38 -11.07 4.90
CA THR A 121 -2.33 -10.08 5.40
C THR A 121 -2.43 -8.88 4.47
N ALA A 122 -1.31 -8.37 3.96
CA ALA A 122 -1.30 -7.26 3.02
C ALA A 122 -2.02 -7.60 1.70
N LEU A 123 -1.84 -8.82 1.18
CA LEU A 123 -2.57 -9.32 0.01
C LEU A 123 -4.07 -9.45 0.28
N SER A 124 -4.46 -9.91 1.47
CA SER A 124 -5.85 -9.98 1.89
C SER A 124 -6.48 -8.58 1.92
N LEU A 125 -5.84 -7.62 2.59
CA LEU A 125 -6.29 -6.24 2.73
C LEU A 125 -6.54 -5.55 1.38
N VAL A 126 -5.61 -5.67 0.43
CA VAL A 126 -5.77 -5.02 -0.88
C VAL A 126 -6.91 -5.62 -1.71
N ASN A 127 -7.29 -6.88 -1.46
CA ASN A 127 -8.43 -7.52 -2.13
C ASN A 127 -9.78 -7.04 -1.61
N PHE A 128 -9.84 -6.54 -0.38
CA PHE A 128 -11.05 -5.96 0.23
C PHE A 128 -11.20 -4.46 -0.04
N LEU A 129 -10.29 -3.86 -0.82
CA LEU A 129 -10.41 -2.45 -1.15
C LEU A 129 -11.71 -2.16 -1.91
N PRO A 130 -12.42 -1.09 -1.55
CA PRO A 130 -13.59 -0.59 -2.28
C PRO A 130 -13.31 -0.33 -3.75
N ARG A 131 -14.36 -0.21 -4.55
CA ARG A 131 -14.24 0.16 -5.97
C ARG A 131 -13.66 1.58 -6.12
N TRP A 132 -12.66 1.68 -6.96
CA TRP A 132 -11.97 2.92 -7.33
C TRP A 132 -12.69 3.59 -8.50
N LYS A 133 -12.42 4.88 -8.71
CA LYS A 133 -12.60 5.44 -10.05
C LYS A 133 -11.45 4.96 -10.93
N PRO A 134 -11.71 4.42 -12.13
CA PRO A 134 -10.67 3.93 -13.02
C PRO A 134 -9.80 5.08 -13.55
N GLY A 135 -8.60 4.73 -14.01
CA GLY A 135 -7.78 5.68 -14.76
C GLY A 135 -8.39 5.96 -16.13
N LEU A 136 -8.15 7.16 -16.67
CA LEU A 136 -8.60 7.55 -18.01
C LEU A 136 -7.42 7.78 -18.94
N LEU A 137 -7.55 7.28 -20.18
CA LEU A 137 -6.66 7.57 -21.29
C LEU A 137 -7.49 7.92 -22.52
N ASN A 138 -7.21 9.08 -23.12
CA ASN A 138 -8.00 9.67 -24.19
C ASN A 138 -9.51 9.72 -23.85
N GLY A 139 -9.83 10.06 -22.60
CA GLY A 139 -11.20 10.13 -22.08
C GLY A 139 -11.91 8.77 -21.89
N LYS A 140 -11.23 7.64 -22.09
CA LYS A 140 -11.78 6.29 -21.88
C LYS A 140 -11.21 5.63 -20.64
N ALA A 141 -12.04 4.91 -19.90
CA ALA A 141 -11.60 4.12 -18.76
C ALA A 141 -10.65 2.99 -19.21
N VAL A 142 -9.50 2.88 -18.55
CA VAL A 142 -8.46 1.90 -18.89
C VAL A 142 -7.91 1.21 -17.64
N ALA A 143 -7.52 -0.06 -17.82
CA ALA A 143 -6.84 -0.80 -16.75
C ALA A 143 -5.48 -0.16 -16.46
N THR A 144 -5.26 0.25 -15.21
CA THR A 144 -4.07 1.03 -14.85
C THR A 144 -3.32 0.35 -13.72
N LYS A 145 -2.01 0.16 -13.89
CA LYS A 145 -1.12 -0.36 -12.85
C LYS A 145 -0.93 0.68 -11.76
N TYR A 146 -1.19 0.34 -10.51
CA TYR A 146 -1.03 1.22 -9.36
C TYR A 146 -0.17 0.53 -8.29
N VAL A 147 0.51 1.30 -7.44
CA VAL A 147 1.38 0.78 -6.39
C VAL A 147 0.92 1.34 -5.05
N VAL A 148 0.68 0.45 -4.10
CA VAL A 148 0.25 0.77 -2.73
C VAL A 148 1.27 0.28 -1.72
N LEU A 149 1.32 0.97 -0.57
CA LEU A 149 2.18 0.61 0.55
C LEU A 149 1.30 0.30 1.75
N VAL A 150 1.22 -0.98 2.11
CA VAL A 150 0.53 -1.42 3.33
C VAL A 150 1.48 -1.26 4.50
N ARG A 151 1.08 -0.48 5.51
CA ARG A 151 1.84 -0.23 6.73
C ARG A 151 1.27 -1.07 7.87
N PHE A 152 2.16 -1.70 8.62
CA PHE A 152 1.82 -2.43 9.84
C PHE A 152 2.33 -1.67 11.06
N ARG A 153 1.46 -1.47 12.04
CA ARG A 153 1.77 -0.79 13.29
C ARG A 153 1.44 -1.73 14.45
N GLU A 154 2.43 -1.98 15.29
CA GLU A 154 2.20 -2.71 16.52
C GLU A 154 1.58 -1.75 17.55
N ILE A 155 0.60 -2.25 18.32
CA ILE A 155 0.10 -1.56 19.50
C ILE A 155 0.80 -2.10 20.74
N TYR A 156 0.98 -1.23 21.74
CA TYR A 156 1.66 -1.57 22.99
C TYR A 156 0.74 -1.29 24.18
N PRO A 157 -0.15 -2.23 24.52
CA PRO A 157 -0.98 -2.16 25.72
C PRO A 157 -0.14 -2.07 27.00
N LYS A 158 -0.66 -1.39 28.03
CA LYS A 158 0.01 -1.24 29.34
C LYS A 158 0.19 -2.58 30.06
N ALA A 159 -0.75 -3.50 29.89
CA ALA A 159 -0.70 -4.87 30.40
C ALA A 159 -1.16 -5.86 29.32
N ASN A 160 -0.80 -7.13 29.46
CA ASN A 160 -1.24 -8.22 28.57
C ASN A 160 -2.65 -8.69 28.97
N ASP A 161 -3.63 -7.79 28.83
CA ASP A 161 -5.05 -8.06 29.06
C ASP A 161 -5.91 -7.34 28.02
N ILE A 162 -7.15 -7.81 27.85
CA ILE A 162 -8.06 -7.27 26.85
C ILE A 162 -8.45 -5.81 27.15
N ALA A 163 -8.52 -5.43 28.42
CA ALA A 163 -8.86 -4.07 28.84
C ALA A 163 -7.80 -3.05 28.34
N SER A 164 -6.52 -3.36 28.50
CA SER A 164 -5.41 -2.54 28.03
C SER A 164 -5.37 -2.46 26.50
N VAL A 165 -5.70 -3.55 25.79
CA VAL A 165 -5.83 -3.53 24.33
C VAL A 165 -6.99 -2.61 23.93
N MET A 166 -8.14 -2.74 24.58
CA MET A 166 -9.32 -1.91 24.33
C MET A 166 -9.04 -0.42 24.57
N GLU A 167 -8.26 -0.04 25.59
CA GLU A 167 -7.78 1.33 25.78
C GLU A 167 -6.99 1.84 24.56
N CYS A 168 -6.02 1.06 24.07
CA CYS A 168 -5.26 1.42 22.88
C CYS A 168 -6.16 1.56 21.64
N LEU A 169 -7.17 0.71 21.48
CA LEU A 169 -8.09 0.76 20.35
C LEU A 169 -8.95 2.03 20.37
N LEU A 170 -9.42 2.45 21.56
CA LEU A 170 -10.12 3.71 21.75
C LEU A 170 -9.25 4.92 21.40
N ASP A 171 -8.00 4.92 21.85
CA ASP A 171 -7.01 5.95 21.51
C ASP A 171 -6.77 6.03 20.00
N LEU A 172 -6.62 4.87 19.32
CA LEU A 172 -6.49 4.81 17.88
C LEU A 172 -7.72 5.36 17.15
N CYS A 173 -8.92 5.11 17.69
CA CYS A 173 -10.19 5.64 17.19
C CYS A 173 -10.40 7.13 17.51
N ASN A 174 -9.47 7.77 18.24
CA ASN A 174 -9.59 9.15 18.73
C ASN A 174 -10.89 9.39 19.54
N THR A 175 -11.32 8.42 20.36
CA THR A 175 -12.52 8.54 21.18
C THR A 175 -12.36 7.87 22.53
N SER A 176 -13.12 8.31 23.53
CA SER A 176 -13.13 7.70 24.88
C SER A 176 -14.34 6.81 25.15
N SER A 177 -15.28 6.68 24.18
CA SER A 177 -16.48 5.86 24.34
C SER A 177 -16.72 4.97 23.12
N TRP A 178 -16.99 3.69 23.40
CA TRP A 178 -17.38 2.68 22.43
C TRP A 178 -18.71 2.98 21.74
N ASP A 179 -19.57 3.83 22.31
CA ASP A 179 -20.85 4.24 21.69
C ASP A 179 -20.65 4.96 20.35
N ASN A 180 -19.47 5.55 20.13
CA ASN A 180 -19.10 6.26 18.91
C ASN A 180 -18.31 5.39 17.92
N VAL A 181 -18.12 4.10 18.20
CA VAL A 181 -17.31 3.19 17.37
C VAL A 181 -18.20 2.09 16.80
N TRP A 182 -18.21 1.97 15.47
CA TRP A 182 -18.78 0.79 14.84
C TRP A 182 -17.77 -0.35 14.98
N ILE A 183 -18.16 -1.42 15.66
CA ILE A 183 -17.30 -2.60 15.83
C ILE A 183 -17.77 -3.67 14.85
N ASP A 184 -16.85 -4.15 14.03
CA ASP A 184 -17.03 -5.29 13.15
C ASP A 184 -15.96 -6.34 13.46
N ILE A 185 -16.38 -7.59 13.62
CA ILE A 185 -15.49 -8.71 13.90
C ILE A 185 -15.79 -9.77 12.85
N GLU A 186 -14.78 -10.12 12.05
CA GLU A 186 -14.92 -11.12 10.97
C GLU A 186 -16.04 -10.81 9.97
N GLY A 187 -16.26 -9.52 9.65
CA GLY A 187 -17.30 -9.07 8.73
C GLY A 187 -18.70 -9.02 9.34
N LYS A 188 -18.82 -9.13 10.67
CA LYS A 188 -20.09 -9.08 11.39
C LYS A 188 -20.07 -7.95 12.42
N LYS A 189 -21.08 -7.08 12.32
CA LYS A 189 -21.35 -6.06 13.34
C LYS A 189 -21.46 -6.70 14.73
N SER A 190 -20.71 -6.16 15.67
CA SER A 190 -20.62 -6.61 17.06
C SER A 190 -20.72 -5.42 18.03
N ASP A 191 -20.56 -5.69 19.33
CA ASP A 191 -20.54 -4.69 20.39
C ASP A 191 -19.26 -4.78 21.24
N SER A 192 -19.06 -3.79 22.13
CA SER A 192 -17.88 -3.74 22.99
C SER A 192 -17.88 -4.80 24.07
N HIS A 193 -19.04 -5.30 24.50
CA HIS A 193 -19.10 -6.34 25.51
C HIS A 193 -18.58 -7.67 24.97
N PHE A 194 -18.86 -7.97 23.71
CA PHE A 194 -18.25 -9.11 23.04
C PHE A 194 -16.72 -8.98 22.98
N LEU A 195 -16.17 -7.77 22.77
CA LEU A 195 -14.72 -7.57 22.78
C LEU A 195 -14.07 -7.98 24.11
N GLU A 196 -14.73 -7.70 25.24
CA GLU A 196 -14.24 -8.08 26.58
C GLU A 196 -14.10 -9.60 26.75
N THR A 197 -14.83 -10.39 25.95
CA THR A 197 -14.78 -11.85 25.99
C THR A 197 -13.63 -12.45 25.16
N ILE A 198 -12.97 -11.64 24.33
CA ILE A 198 -11.92 -12.09 23.43
C ILE A 198 -10.60 -12.22 24.19
N ASP A 199 -9.95 -13.38 24.07
CA ASP A 199 -8.55 -13.52 24.49
C ASP A 199 -7.67 -12.64 23.59
N PRO A 200 -6.92 -11.68 24.14
CA PRO A 200 -6.08 -10.78 23.35
C PRO A 200 -5.05 -11.52 22.49
N ASN A 201 -4.65 -12.74 22.85
CA ASN A 201 -3.74 -13.56 22.04
C ASN A 201 -4.37 -14.04 20.73
N ASN A 202 -5.70 -14.04 20.61
CA ASN A 202 -6.43 -14.45 19.42
C ASN A 202 -6.60 -13.32 18.40
N LEU A 203 -6.18 -12.09 18.73
CA LEU A 203 -6.25 -10.96 17.80
C LEU A 203 -5.17 -11.11 16.71
N GLU A 204 -5.58 -11.02 15.45
CA GLU A 204 -4.67 -11.10 14.30
C GLU A 204 -4.23 -9.70 13.88
N TYR A 205 -5.18 -8.85 13.47
CA TYR A 205 -4.96 -7.44 13.17
C TYR A 205 -6.26 -6.64 13.28
N PHE A 206 -6.13 -5.32 13.21
CA PHE A 206 -7.21 -4.36 13.25
C PHE A 206 -7.06 -3.33 12.13
N LEU A 207 -8.18 -2.88 11.58
CA LEU A 207 -8.25 -1.64 10.79
C LEU A 207 -9.07 -0.62 11.55
N VAL A 208 -8.59 0.63 11.53
CA VAL A 208 -9.25 1.76 12.18
C VAL A 208 -9.57 2.78 11.11
N LEU A 209 -10.83 2.85 10.71
CA LEU A 209 -11.31 3.79 9.70
C LEU A 209 -11.86 5.03 10.40
N LYS A 210 -11.27 6.20 10.11
CA LYS A 210 -11.65 7.48 10.71
C LYS A 210 -12.05 8.51 9.68
N ASN A 211 -11.71 8.32 8.42
CA ASN A 211 -12.14 9.20 7.36
C ASN A 211 -13.66 9.06 7.17
N THR A 212 -14.35 10.19 7.05
CA THR A 212 -15.82 10.24 6.90
C THR A 212 -16.29 9.39 5.73
N ALA A 213 -15.56 9.38 4.60
CA ALA A 213 -15.92 8.57 3.44
C ALA A 213 -15.74 7.07 3.67
N SER A 214 -14.75 6.66 4.48
CA SER A 214 -14.57 5.27 4.89
C SER A 214 -15.67 4.81 5.83
N VAL A 215 -16.00 5.62 6.85
CA VAL A 215 -17.06 5.31 7.82
C VAL A 215 -18.42 5.17 7.12
N ALA A 216 -18.73 6.09 6.20
CA ALA A 216 -19.98 6.11 5.45
C ALA A 216 -20.19 4.88 4.55
N GLN A 217 -19.12 4.14 4.20
CA GLN A 217 -19.24 2.89 3.44
C GLN A 217 -19.79 1.73 4.29
N LEU A 218 -19.63 1.80 5.61
CA LEU A 218 -20.01 0.72 6.53
C LEU A 218 -21.28 1.05 7.32
N THR A 219 -21.49 2.33 7.66
CA THR A 219 -22.65 2.76 8.44
C THR A 219 -23.13 4.15 8.04
N SER A 220 -24.45 4.35 8.05
CA SER A 220 -25.10 5.65 7.82
C SER A 220 -25.53 6.34 9.12
N ASP A 221 -25.33 5.71 10.28
CA ASP A 221 -25.70 6.26 11.58
C ASP A 221 -24.63 7.29 12.02
N PRO A 222 -25.00 8.58 12.18
CA PRO A 222 -24.05 9.67 12.42
C PRO A 222 -23.39 9.61 13.80
N LYS A 223 -23.86 8.76 14.72
CA LYS A 223 -23.20 8.60 16.03
C LYS A 223 -21.83 7.96 15.91
N TYR A 224 -21.61 7.11 14.90
CA TYR A 224 -20.33 6.44 14.71
C TYR A 224 -19.35 7.38 14.04
N LYS A 225 -18.27 7.69 14.76
CA LYS A 225 -17.18 8.55 14.31
C LYS A 225 -15.99 7.76 13.79
N ALA A 226 -15.90 6.49 14.15
CA ALA A 226 -14.87 5.57 13.69
C ALA A 226 -15.47 4.17 13.45
N VAL A 227 -14.81 3.41 12.58
CA VAL A 227 -15.08 1.99 12.37
C VAL A 227 -13.84 1.20 12.79
N LEU A 228 -14.03 0.21 13.64
CA LEU A 228 -13.02 -0.76 14.03
C LEU A 228 -13.36 -2.10 13.39
N LEU A 229 -12.52 -2.54 12.46
CA LEU A 229 -12.62 -3.87 11.85
C LEU A 229 -11.58 -4.78 12.52
N ILE A 230 -12.03 -5.89 13.08
CA ILE A 230 -11.19 -6.82 13.83
C ILE A 230 -11.14 -8.15 13.08
N THR A 231 -9.93 -8.65 12.91
CA THR A 231 -9.66 -10.00 12.40
C THR A 231 -8.99 -10.82 13.49
N LEU A 232 -9.48 -12.03 13.68
CA LEU A 232 -9.04 -13.01 14.66
C LEU A 232 -8.20 -14.08 13.98
N LYS A 233 -7.23 -14.62 14.72
CA LYS A 233 -6.41 -15.73 14.25
C LYS A 233 -7.31 -16.93 13.98
N LYS A 234 -7.17 -17.53 12.81
CA LYS A 234 -7.87 -18.78 12.48
C LYS A 234 -7.43 -19.86 13.46
N SER A 235 -8.41 -20.50 14.11
CA SER A 235 -8.17 -21.72 14.89
C SER A 235 -7.59 -22.80 13.95
N LYS A 236 -6.48 -23.42 14.36
CA LYS A 236 -5.84 -24.51 13.62
C LYS A 236 -6.62 -25.80 13.75
#